data_AF-A0A9W9NKE6-F1
#
_entry.id   AF-A0A9W9NKE6-F1
#
_cell.length_a   1.000
_cell.length_b   1.000
_cell.length_c   1.000
_cell.angle_alpha   90.00
_cell.angle_beta   90.00
_cell.angle_gamma   90.00
#
_symmetry.space_group_name_H-M   'P 1'
#
loop_
_entity.id
_entity.type
_entity.pdbx_description
1 polymer ?
#
loop_
_entity_poly.entity_id
_entity_poly.type
_entity_poly.pdbx_seq_one_letter_code
_entity_poly.pdbx_strand_id
1 'polypeptide(L)'
;MASADQLAAQIQASKGLCVSPAWVNNFLASNAQRNIPASALTKTAIFRILASDIRESLSPNPTSVFPANIFDPNIRERHLQGPIPVQVLDIEDIGASLWSQVEAIERVERGEAIRGREIVRTISVGEDQEAADNNSTANYTTGALNTPGSGGGPHRLVLQDANGQRAVAVEMHNIEGLSIEKLSIGAKLVLRNALVARGMILLHPACATLLGGKIEALDRPWKEGRKARILERISAVGAEAS
;
A
#
# COMPACT_ATOMS: atom_id res chain seq x y z
N MET A 1 6.26 21.01 26.34
CA MET A 1 5.60 20.65 25.06
C MET A 1 6.68 20.30 24.06
N ALA A 2 6.49 19.29 23.22
CA ALA A 2 7.42 19.02 22.13
C ALA A 2 7.37 20.17 21.12
N SER A 3 8.53 20.67 20.67
CA SER A 3 8.58 21.67 19.61
C SER A 3 8.22 21.06 18.25
N ALA A 4 7.82 21.90 17.29
CA ALA A 4 7.58 21.47 15.90
C ALA A 4 8.79 20.73 15.32
N ASP A 5 10.00 21.27 15.54
CA ASP A 5 11.25 20.68 15.06
C ASP A 5 11.55 19.33 15.70
N GLN A 6 11.30 19.18 17.01
CA GLN A 6 11.49 17.91 17.71
C GLN A 6 10.56 16.82 17.16
N LEU A 7 9.29 17.17 16.93
CA LEU A 7 8.31 16.24 16.36
C LEU A 7 8.70 15.84 14.93
N ALA A 8 9.06 16.81 14.08
CA ALA A 8 9.48 16.55 12.71
C ALA A 8 10.75 15.68 12.65
N ALA A 9 11.77 15.99 13.46
CA ALA A 9 13.01 15.22 13.54
C ALA A 9 12.75 13.78 14.00
N GLN A 10 11.88 13.58 14.99
CA GLN A 10 11.52 12.24 15.48
C GLN A 10 10.80 11.41 14.42
N ILE A 11 9.90 12.02 13.64
CA ILE A 11 9.20 11.35 12.53
C ILE A 11 10.18 11.02 11.41
N GLN A 12 11.08 11.94 11.05
CA GLN A 12 12.09 11.70 10.03
C GLN A 12 13.06 10.58 10.44
N ALA A 13 13.53 10.57 11.68
CA ALA A 13 14.43 9.53 12.18
C ALA A 13 13.77 8.14 12.23
N SER A 14 12.50 8.06 12.66
CA SER A 14 11.80 6.79 12.85
C SER A 14 11.15 6.22 11.59
N LYS A 15 10.73 7.08 10.65
CA LYS A 15 9.96 6.69 9.46
C LYS A 15 10.53 7.20 8.15
N GLY A 16 11.57 8.02 8.15
CA GLY A 16 12.14 8.60 6.93
C GLY A 16 11.21 9.60 6.23
N LEU A 17 10.24 10.18 6.95
CA LEU A 17 9.27 11.12 6.40
C LEU A 17 9.68 12.56 6.73
N CYS A 18 9.93 13.37 5.71
CA CYS A 18 10.15 14.81 5.85
C CYS A 18 8.79 15.51 5.91
N VAL A 19 8.33 15.84 7.12
CA VAL A 19 6.99 16.41 7.34
C VAL A 19 6.98 17.90 6.99
N SER A 20 5.89 18.37 6.37
CA SER A 20 5.69 19.78 6.07
C SER A 20 5.61 20.63 7.35
N PRO A 21 6.36 21.75 7.47
CA PRO A 21 6.25 22.65 8.61
C PRO A 21 4.83 23.19 8.82
N ALA A 22 4.11 23.48 7.73
CA ALA A 22 2.73 23.94 7.78
C ALA A 22 1.81 22.86 8.38
N TRP A 23 2.01 21.61 7.96
CA TRP A 23 1.25 20.47 8.51
C TRP A 23 1.53 20.29 10.00
N VAL A 24 2.80 20.34 10.43
CA VAL A 24 3.19 20.18 11.84
C VAL A 24 2.60 21.29 12.69
N ASN A 25 2.68 22.55 12.26
CA ASN A 25 2.13 23.68 13.00
C ASN A 25 0.62 23.58 13.15
N ASN A 26 -0.10 23.23 12.08
CA ASN A 26 -1.55 23.00 12.14
C ASN A 26 -1.90 21.83 13.06
N PHE A 27 -1.13 20.74 13.01
CA PHE A 27 -1.30 19.60 13.88
C PHE A 27 -1.10 19.97 15.36
N LEU A 28 -0.04 20.69 15.70
CA LEU A 28 0.23 21.15 17.07
C LEU A 28 -0.83 22.15 17.55
N ALA A 29 -1.23 23.11 16.73
CA ALA A 29 -2.30 24.06 17.05
C ALA A 29 -3.61 23.33 17.38
N SER A 30 -3.99 22.31 16.60
CA SER A 30 -5.19 21.50 16.85
C SER A 30 -5.14 20.66 18.13
N ASN A 31 -3.96 20.46 18.70
CA ASN A 31 -3.74 19.67 19.91
C ASN A 31 -3.25 20.51 21.11
N ALA A 32 -3.08 21.83 20.97
CA ALA A 32 -2.43 22.68 21.97
C ALA A 32 -3.13 22.69 23.33
N GLN A 33 -4.45 22.47 23.35
CA GLN A 33 -5.25 22.44 24.58
C GLN A 33 -5.19 21.09 25.32
N ARG A 34 -4.59 20.06 24.72
CA ARG A 34 -4.53 18.71 25.29
C ARG A 34 -3.13 18.47 25.85
N ASN A 35 -3.04 18.11 27.12
CA ASN A 35 -1.78 17.72 27.75
C ASN A 35 -1.38 16.28 27.34
N ILE A 36 -1.00 16.10 26.07
CA ILE A 36 -0.68 14.79 25.48
C ILE A 36 0.83 14.52 25.63
N PRO A 37 1.24 13.34 26.13
CA PRO A 37 2.65 12.94 26.15
C PRO A 37 3.28 12.98 24.75
N ALA A 38 4.54 13.41 24.64
CA ALA A 38 5.21 13.57 23.34
C ALA A 38 5.25 12.29 22.49
N SER A 39 5.39 11.13 23.13
CA SER A 39 5.36 9.83 22.45
C SER A 39 4.00 9.51 21.84
N ALA A 40 2.91 9.80 22.57
CA ALA A 40 1.54 9.65 22.06
C ALA A 40 1.27 10.65 20.93
N LEU A 41 1.71 11.90 21.09
CA LEU A 41 1.59 12.94 20.06
C LEU A 41 2.30 12.53 18.75
N THR A 42 3.50 11.97 18.85
CA THR A 42 4.26 11.46 17.70
C THR A 42 3.54 10.32 17.00
N LYS A 43 3.01 9.36 17.75
CA LYS A 43 2.23 8.25 17.18
C LYS A 43 0.96 8.74 16.48
N THR A 44 0.25 9.69 17.08
CA THR A 44 -0.93 10.32 16.46
C THR A 44 -0.55 11.09 15.19
N ALA A 45 0.58 11.80 15.20
CA ALA A 45 1.07 12.50 14.02
C ALA A 45 1.37 11.52 12.88
N ILE A 46 2.13 10.45 13.15
CA ILE A 46 2.43 9.40 12.17
C ILE A 46 1.14 8.80 11.61
N PHE A 47 0.18 8.46 12.47
CA PHE A 47 -1.11 7.90 12.04
C PHE A 47 -1.83 8.85 11.06
N ARG A 48 -1.90 10.14 11.38
CA ARG A 48 -2.55 11.13 10.50
C ARG A 48 -1.81 11.34 9.18
N ILE A 49 -0.47 11.34 9.20
CA ILE A 49 0.35 11.44 7.98
C ILE A 49 0.13 10.22 7.07
N LEU A 50 0.12 9.02 7.64
CA LEU A 50 -0.10 7.78 6.88
C LEU A 50 -1.52 7.72 6.27
N ALA A 51 -2.48 8.42 6.89
CA ALA A 51 -3.86 8.52 6.43
C ALA A 51 -4.17 9.73 5.51
N SER A 52 -3.18 10.59 5.22
CA SER A 52 -3.35 11.77 4.34
C SER A 52 -2.64 11.60 3.00
N ASP A 53 -2.95 12.46 2.03
CA ASP A 53 -2.14 12.59 0.82
C ASP A 53 -0.73 13.10 1.19
N ILE A 54 0.33 12.43 0.69
CA ILE A 54 1.72 12.85 0.99
C ILE A 54 2.06 14.23 0.45
N ARG A 55 1.38 14.70 -0.59
CA ARG A 55 1.63 16.03 -1.18
C ARG A 55 1.21 17.16 -0.24
N GLU A 56 0.33 16.85 0.72
CA GLU A 56 -0.18 17.79 1.71
C GLU A 56 0.57 17.69 3.05
N SER A 57 1.05 16.49 3.41
CA SER A 57 1.68 16.24 4.71
C SER A 57 3.19 16.26 4.70
N LEU A 58 3.84 16.05 3.55
CA LEU A 58 5.30 16.01 3.43
C LEU A 58 5.84 17.23 2.70
N SER A 59 7.08 17.61 3.02
CA SER A 59 7.83 18.63 2.28
C SER A 59 8.71 17.95 1.22
N PRO A 60 8.54 18.30 -0.08
CA PRO A 60 9.40 17.77 -1.12
C PRO A 60 10.82 18.35 -0.95
N ASN A 61 11.84 17.48 -1.02
CA ASN A 61 13.22 17.89 -1.15
C ASN A 61 13.89 17.10 -2.29
N PRO A 62 14.95 17.62 -2.94
CA PRO A 62 15.57 16.96 -4.10
C PRO A 62 16.04 15.52 -3.86
N THR A 63 16.30 15.15 -2.60
CA THR A 63 16.73 13.80 -2.21
C THR A 63 15.59 12.86 -1.81
N SER A 64 14.37 13.38 -1.66
CA SER A 64 13.17 12.65 -1.21
C SER A 64 12.06 12.62 -2.26
N VAL A 65 12.37 13.01 -3.49
CA VAL A 65 11.44 13.03 -4.62
C VAL A 65 12.10 12.32 -5.80
N PHE A 66 11.29 11.87 -6.74
CA PHE A 66 11.77 11.28 -7.97
C PHE A 66 12.41 12.35 -8.87
N PRO A 67 13.50 12.00 -9.58
CA PRO A 67 13.97 12.80 -10.70
C PRO A 67 12.89 12.98 -11.76
N ALA A 68 12.85 14.15 -12.41
CA ALA A 68 11.83 14.47 -13.42
C ALA A 68 11.78 13.47 -14.61
N ASN A 69 12.91 12.83 -14.93
CA ASN A 69 13.02 11.82 -16.00
C ASN A 69 13.00 10.38 -15.47
N ILE A 70 12.33 10.11 -14.35
CA ILE A 70 12.25 8.77 -13.75
C ILE A 70 11.65 7.72 -14.68
N PHE A 71 10.82 8.14 -15.63
CA PHE A 71 10.09 7.29 -16.58
C PHE A 71 10.79 7.13 -17.93
N ASP A 72 12.00 7.68 -18.12
CA ASP A 72 12.71 7.62 -19.41
C ASP A 72 13.20 6.18 -19.71
N PRO A 73 12.67 5.52 -20.76
CA PRO A 73 13.05 4.15 -21.10
C PRO A 73 14.45 4.03 -21.72
N ASN A 74 15.04 5.15 -22.16
CA ASN A 74 16.39 5.17 -22.73
C ASN A 74 17.48 5.06 -21.67
N ILE A 75 17.15 5.37 -20.41
CA ILE A 75 18.03 5.19 -19.27
C ILE A 75 18.01 3.71 -18.89
N ARG A 76 19.14 3.03 -19.14
CA ARG A 76 19.29 1.60 -18.82
C ARG A 76 19.03 1.34 -17.35
N GLU A 77 19.72 2.09 -16.49
CA GLU A 77 19.63 1.95 -15.05
C GLU A 77 19.95 3.27 -14.32
N ARG A 78 19.36 3.44 -13.14
CA ARG A 78 19.68 4.51 -12.20
C ARG A 78 19.35 4.07 -10.77
N HIS A 79 20.21 4.43 -9.82
CA HIS A 79 19.93 4.26 -8.39
C HIS A 79 19.28 5.50 -7.77
N LEU A 80 18.17 5.29 -7.07
CA LEU A 80 17.53 6.25 -6.19
C LEU A 80 18.10 6.10 -4.78
N GLN A 81 18.95 7.03 -4.36
CA GLN A 81 19.62 6.94 -3.05
C GLN A 81 18.61 6.98 -1.89
N GLY A 82 17.67 7.93 -1.93
CA GLY A 82 16.63 8.10 -0.92
C GLY A 82 17.14 8.59 0.44
N PRO A 83 16.26 8.61 1.47
CA PRO A 83 14.90 8.07 1.49
C PRO A 83 13.90 8.85 0.62
N ILE A 84 13.12 8.15 -0.19
CA ILE A 84 11.99 8.72 -0.96
C ILE A 84 10.68 8.14 -0.43
N PRO A 85 9.89 8.91 0.33
CA PRO A 85 8.53 8.54 0.69
C PRO A 85 7.63 8.54 -0.54
N VAL A 86 6.84 7.49 -0.70
CA VAL A 86 5.93 7.33 -1.82
C VAL A 86 4.57 6.84 -1.35
N GLN A 87 3.53 7.16 -2.12
CA GLN A 87 2.15 6.76 -1.92
C GLN A 87 1.71 5.83 -3.03
N VAL A 88 1.04 4.74 -2.66
CA VAL A 88 0.43 3.79 -3.60
C VAL A 88 -0.84 4.40 -4.16
N LEU A 89 -0.89 4.57 -5.48
CA LEU A 89 -2.07 4.98 -6.22
C LEU A 89 -2.82 3.81 -6.84
N ASP A 90 -2.09 2.75 -7.21
CA ASP A 90 -2.64 1.56 -7.84
C ASP A 90 -1.76 0.33 -7.59
N ILE A 91 -2.36 -0.85 -7.64
CA ILE A 91 -1.69 -2.15 -7.55
C ILE A 91 -2.38 -3.17 -8.47
N GLU A 92 -1.59 -3.89 -9.25
CA GLU A 92 -2.06 -4.96 -10.13
C GLU A 92 -1.23 -6.22 -9.87
N ASP A 93 -1.89 -7.38 -9.87
CA ASP A 93 -1.21 -8.67 -9.91
C ASP A 93 -0.99 -9.00 -11.38
N ILE A 94 0.28 -9.00 -11.78
CA ILE A 94 0.70 -9.31 -13.15
C ILE A 94 1.16 -10.76 -13.30
N GLY A 95 1.12 -11.55 -12.21
CA GLY A 95 1.37 -12.99 -12.23
C GLY A 95 0.11 -13.83 -12.45
N ALA A 96 -1.07 -13.31 -12.11
CA ALA A 96 -2.35 -13.99 -12.30
C ALA A 96 -3.08 -13.53 -13.57
N SER A 97 -3.77 -14.45 -14.25
CA SER A 97 -4.61 -14.10 -15.40
C SER A 97 -5.78 -13.20 -15.00
N LEU A 98 -6.18 -12.28 -15.88
CA LEU A 98 -7.31 -11.37 -15.63
C LEU A 98 -8.60 -12.14 -15.31
N TRP A 99 -8.87 -13.24 -16.01
CA TRP A 99 -10.02 -14.11 -15.76
C TRP A 99 -9.98 -14.75 -14.38
N SER A 100 -8.83 -15.26 -13.94
CA SER A 100 -8.68 -15.82 -12.59
C SER A 100 -8.94 -14.78 -11.51
N GLN A 101 -8.57 -13.52 -11.75
CA GLN A 101 -8.84 -12.42 -10.82
C GLN A 101 -10.34 -12.08 -10.76
N VAL A 102 -11.05 -12.07 -11.89
CA VAL A 102 -12.52 -11.88 -11.91
C VAL A 102 -13.22 -12.99 -11.15
N GLU A 103 -12.85 -14.24 -11.40
CA GLU A 103 -13.43 -15.40 -10.72
C GLU A 103 -13.18 -15.34 -9.21
N ALA A 104 -11.99 -14.92 -8.77
CA ALA A 104 -11.67 -14.73 -7.37
C ALA A 104 -12.57 -13.67 -6.71
N ILE A 105 -12.86 -12.56 -7.39
CA ILE A 105 -13.77 -11.53 -6.88
C ILE A 105 -15.20 -12.09 -6.78
N GLU A 106 -15.68 -12.78 -7.82
CA GLU A 106 -17.03 -13.35 -7.85
C GLU A 106 -17.27 -14.43 -6.80
N ARG A 107 -16.24 -15.20 -6.48
CA ARG A 107 -16.27 -16.20 -5.42
C ARG A 107 -16.52 -15.54 -4.06
N VAL A 108 -15.84 -14.43 -3.78
CA VAL A 108 -16.06 -13.65 -2.55
C VAL A 108 -17.44 -13.01 -2.54
N GLU A 109 -17.90 -12.45 -3.66
CA GLU A 109 -19.26 -11.88 -3.80
C GLU A 109 -20.36 -12.92 -3.52
N ARG A 110 -20.11 -14.19 -3.85
CA ARG A 110 -21.01 -15.32 -3.60
C ARG A 110 -20.93 -15.89 -2.17
N GLY A 111 -20.00 -15.41 -1.35
CA GLY A 111 -19.79 -15.94 0.01
C GLY A 111 -19.14 -17.33 0.04
N GLU A 112 -18.40 -17.69 -1.01
CA GLU A 112 -17.67 -18.95 -1.09
C GLU A 112 -16.28 -18.77 -0.45
N ALA A 113 -16.07 -19.34 0.74
CA ALA A 113 -14.78 -19.34 1.40
C ALA A 113 -13.93 -20.52 0.89
N ILE A 114 -12.69 -20.25 0.49
CA ILE A 114 -11.74 -21.30 0.12
C ILE A 114 -11.09 -21.80 1.42
N ARG A 115 -11.34 -23.06 1.81
CA ARG A 115 -10.53 -23.79 2.80
C ARG A 115 -9.74 -24.87 2.06
N GLY A 116 -8.50 -24.56 1.68
CA GLY A 116 -7.62 -25.50 0.96
C GLY A 116 -8.00 -25.66 -0.52
N ARG A 117 -8.15 -26.91 -0.99
CA ARG A 117 -8.60 -27.24 -2.36
C ARG A 117 -10.12 -27.32 -2.51
N GLU A 118 -10.87 -27.09 -1.44
CA GLU A 118 -12.31 -27.24 -1.41
C GLU A 118 -13.02 -25.88 -1.32
N ILE A 119 -14.02 -25.70 -2.18
CA ILE A 119 -14.91 -24.55 -2.17
C ILE A 119 -16.03 -24.86 -1.17
N VAL A 120 -16.01 -24.19 -0.02
CA VAL A 120 -17.09 -24.32 0.97
C VAL A 120 -18.12 -23.22 0.70
N ARG A 121 -19.33 -23.63 0.30
CA ARG A 121 -20.48 -22.73 0.22
C ARG A 121 -21.03 -22.49 1.62
N THR A 122 -20.98 -21.24 2.08
CA THR A 122 -21.67 -20.84 3.31
C THR A 122 -23.15 -20.69 2.99
N ILE A 123 -23.90 -21.80 3.02
CA ILE A 123 -25.36 -21.75 2.91
C ILE A 123 -25.86 -21.25 4.26
N SER A 124 -26.39 -20.02 4.31
CA SER A 124 -27.20 -19.57 5.44
C SER A 124 -28.52 -20.31 5.41
N VAL A 125 -28.55 -21.53 5.94
CA VAL A 125 -29.80 -22.16 6.36
C VAL A 125 -30.18 -21.47 7.67
N GLY A 126 -31.26 -20.70 7.64
CA GLY A 126 -31.80 -20.09 8.85
C GLY A 126 -32.26 -21.19 9.81
N GLU A 127 -31.75 -21.15 11.03
CA GLU A 127 -32.36 -21.74 12.22
C GLU A 127 -31.80 -21.00 13.44
N ASP A 128 -32.71 -20.48 14.26
CA ASP A 128 -32.43 -19.99 15.61
C ASP A 128 -31.77 -21.09 16.45
N GLN A 129 -30.87 -20.69 17.38
CA GLN A 129 -30.63 -21.24 18.72
C GLN A 129 -29.12 -21.37 19.10
N GLU A 130 -28.77 -20.52 20.09
CA GLU A 130 -27.82 -20.66 21.21
C GLU A 130 -26.32 -21.01 21.01
N ALA A 131 -25.52 -20.03 21.45
CA ALA A 131 -24.38 -20.15 22.38
C ALA A 131 -23.37 -21.32 22.25
N ALA A 132 -22.14 -20.98 21.87
CA ALA A 132 -20.96 -21.56 22.52
C ALA A 132 -19.75 -20.61 22.39
N ASP A 133 -19.38 -20.05 23.52
CA ASP A 133 -18.09 -19.42 23.82
C ASP A 133 -16.97 -20.43 23.55
N ASN A 134 -15.91 -20.05 22.83
CA ASN A 134 -14.61 -20.73 22.90
C ASN A 134 -13.48 -19.84 22.39
N ASN A 135 -12.85 -19.19 23.36
CA ASN A 135 -11.49 -18.67 23.33
C ASN A 135 -10.49 -19.77 22.88
N SER A 136 -9.76 -19.54 21.79
CA SER A 136 -8.51 -20.26 21.54
C SER A 136 -7.50 -19.38 20.82
N THR A 137 -6.57 -18.92 21.64
CA THR A 137 -5.28 -18.32 21.30
C THR A 137 -4.42 -19.39 20.63
N ALA A 138 -4.09 -19.25 19.35
CA ALA A 138 -3.14 -20.14 18.66
C ALA A 138 -2.13 -19.33 17.84
N ASN A 139 -1.03 -19.04 18.51
CA ASN A 139 0.36 -18.96 18.06
C ASN A 139 0.60 -19.26 16.55
N TYR A 140 0.86 -18.22 15.74
CA TYR A 140 1.41 -18.40 14.39
C TYR A 140 2.94 -18.33 14.44
N THR A 141 3.56 -19.50 14.51
CA THR A 141 4.97 -19.68 14.15
C THR A 141 5.10 -20.79 13.12
N THR A 142 5.86 -20.47 12.07
CA THR A 142 6.46 -21.35 11.05
C THR A 142 5.57 -21.87 9.92
N GLY A 143 6.06 -21.69 8.69
CA GLY A 143 5.63 -22.44 7.51
C GLY A 143 5.17 -21.57 6.35
N ALA A 144 6.12 -21.04 5.57
CA ALA A 144 5.87 -20.57 4.21
C ALA A 144 5.39 -21.76 3.35
N LEU A 145 4.09 -22.02 3.36
CA LEU A 145 3.41 -22.86 2.41
C LEU A 145 2.55 -21.92 1.56
N ASN A 146 3.06 -21.64 0.36
CA ASN A 146 2.34 -20.97 -0.70
C ASN A 146 1.02 -21.72 -0.94
N THR A 147 -0.06 -21.24 -0.35
CA THR A 147 -1.39 -21.59 -0.79
C THR A 147 -1.54 -21.03 -2.21
N PRO A 148 -1.88 -21.87 -3.22
CA PRO A 148 -2.15 -21.40 -4.56
C PRO A 148 -3.46 -20.61 -4.49
N GLY A 149 -3.34 -19.29 -4.27
CA GLY A 149 -4.45 -18.39 -3.99
C GLY A 149 -4.10 -17.24 -3.05
N SER A 150 -3.03 -17.30 -2.24
CA SER A 150 -2.64 -16.18 -1.37
C SER A 150 -1.64 -15.24 -2.06
N GLY A 151 -2.14 -14.41 -2.98
CA GLY A 151 -1.61 -13.09 -3.33
C GLY A 151 -0.09 -12.87 -3.41
N GLY A 152 0.67 -13.83 -3.94
CA GLY A 152 2.14 -13.78 -4.02
C GLY A 152 2.66 -13.62 -5.44
N GLY A 153 1.88 -13.02 -6.35
CA GLY A 153 2.33 -12.69 -7.69
C GLY A 153 3.29 -11.50 -7.67
N PRO A 154 4.17 -11.32 -8.66
CA PRO A 154 4.81 -10.02 -8.84
C PRO A 154 3.71 -8.98 -9.03
N HIS A 155 3.73 -7.92 -8.21
CA HIS A 155 2.81 -6.82 -8.34
C HIS A 155 3.41 -5.68 -9.15
N ARG A 156 2.59 -5.06 -9.99
CA ARG A 156 2.84 -3.77 -10.61
C ARG A 156 2.16 -2.70 -9.77
N LEU A 157 2.89 -1.67 -9.37
CA LEU A 157 2.35 -0.55 -8.59
C LEU A 157 2.47 0.76 -9.37
N VAL A 158 1.53 1.67 -9.15
CA VAL A 158 1.69 3.08 -9.49
C VAL A 158 1.98 3.84 -8.21
N LEU A 159 3.15 4.45 -8.13
CA LEU A 159 3.63 5.19 -6.97
C LEU A 159 3.65 6.68 -7.27
N GLN A 160 3.42 7.50 -6.25
CA GLN A 160 3.55 8.95 -6.30
C GLN A 160 4.48 9.43 -5.20
N ASP A 161 5.33 10.43 -5.46
CA ASP A 161 6.14 11.08 -4.44
C ASP A 161 5.48 12.35 -3.86
N ALA A 162 6.15 13.03 -2.92
CA ALA A 162 5.65 14.26 -2.30
C ALA A 162 5.56 15.45 -3.28
N ASN A 163 6.25 15.40 -4.43
CA ASN A 163 6.15 16.40 -5.49
C ASN A 163 5.02 16.09 -6.49
N GLY A 164 4.30 14.98 -6.28
CA GLY A 164 3.24 14.52 -7.15
C GLY A 164 3.72 13.76 -8.39
N GLN A 165 5.03 13.57 -8.57
CA GLN A 165 5.59 12.81 -9.67
C GLN A 165 5.20 11.34 -9.51
N ARG A 166 4.72 10.74 -10.61
CA ARG A 166 4.30 9.34 -10.65
C ARG A 166 5.38 8.47 -11.29
N ALA A 167 5.49 7.24 -10.81
CA ALA A 167 6.38 6.23 -11.36
C ALA A 167 5.72 4.84 -11.28
N VAL A 168 6.02 4.00 -12.26
CA VAL A 168 5.63 2.58 -12.24
C VAL A 168 6.70 1.82 -11.48
N ALA A 169 6.27 0.89 -10.64
CA ALA A 169 7.14 -0.01 -9.91
C ALA A 169 6.73 -1.45 -10.14
N VAL A 170 7.69 -2.36 -10.14
CA VAL A 170 7.48 -3.80 -10.29
C VAL A 170 8.15 -4.50 -9.12
N GLU A 171 7.40 -5.36 -8.46
CA GLU A 171 7.89 -6.22 -7.41
C GLU A 171 8.75 -7.34 -7.99
N MET A 172 10.06 -7.25 -7.77
CA MET A 172 11.01 -8.26 -8.23
C MET A 172 11.09 -9.44 -7.25
N HIS A 173 10.87 -9.17 -5.96
CA HIS A 173 10.87 -10.16 -4.88
C HIS A 173 9.75 -9.82 -3.92
N ASN A 174 9.11 -10.83 -3.33
CA ASN A 174 8.01 -10.68 -2.40
C ASN A 174 8.36 -9.73 -1.24
N ILE A 175 7.58 -8.66 -1.10
CA ILE A 175 7.63 -7.71 0.00
C ILE A 175 6.39 -7.93 0.87
N GLU A 176 6.61 -8.21 2.15
CA GLU A 176 5.52 -8.46 3.08
C GLU A 176 4.52 -7.30 3.11
N GLY A 177 3.24 -7.62 2.88
CA GLY A 177 2.14 -6.66 2.86
C GLY A 177 1.88 -6.01 1.49
N LEU A 178 2.74 -6.21 0.48
CA LEU A 178 2.43 -5.86 -0.90
C LEU A 178 1.66 -6.99 -1.57
N SER A 179 0.36 -7.04 -1.29
CA SER A 179 -0.58 -7.85 -2.04
C SER A 179 -1.89 -7.12 -2.21
N ILE A 180 -2.67 -7.48 -3.24
CA ILE A 180 -3.97 -6.82 -3.47
C ILE A 180 -4.92 -6.95 -2.27
N GLU A 181 -4.84 -8.06 -1.55
CA GLU A 181 -5.71 -8.32 -0.39
C GLU A 181 -5.31 -7.53 0.86
N LYS A 182 -4.00 -7.24 1.02
CA LYS A 182 -3.44 -6.63 2.24
C LYS A 182 -3.17 -5.14 2.08
N LEU A 183 -2.74 -4.71 0.88
CA LEU A 183 -2.32 -3.35 0.62
C LEU A 183 -3.54 -2.45 0.42
N SER A 184 -3.63 -1.40 1.22
CA SER A 184 -4.64 -0.36 1.02
C SER A 184 -4.16 0.69 0.02
N ILE A 185 -5.07 1.25 -0.78
CA ILE A 185 -4.72 2.39 -1.64
C ILE A 185 -4.52 3.64 -0.79
N GLY A 186 -3.50 4.41 -1.17
CA GLY A 186 -2.97 5.50 -0.36
C GLY A 186 -1.98 5.04 0.70
N ALA A 187 -1.67 3.75 0.83
CA ALA A 187 -0.59 3.28 1.70
C ALA A 187 0.75 3.91 1.32
N LYS A 188 1.64 4.05 2.30
CA LYS A 188 2.94 4.69 2.15
C LYS A 188 4.07 3.67 2.17
N LEU A 189 5.06 3.87 1.31
CA LEU A 189 6.33 3.16 1.33
C LEU A 189 7.47 4.18 1.45
N VAL A 190 8.64 3.71 1.86
CA VAL A 190 9.88 4.47 1.76
C VAL A 190 10.88 3.67 0.94
N LEU A 191 11.39 4.31 -0.11
CA LEU A 191 12.39 3.75 -1.01
C LEU A 191 13.80 4.21 -0.59
N ARG A 192 14.74 3.29 -0.52
CA ARG A 192 16.16 3.53 -0.20
C ARG A 192 17.03 2.68 -1.10
N ASN A 193 17.99 3.30 -1.79
CA ASN A 193 18.84 2.61 -2.77
C ASN A 193 18.04 1.75 -3.76
N ALA A 194 16.93 2.27 -4.28
CA ALA A 194 16.08 1.55 -5.23
C ALA A 194 16.64 1.66 -6.65
N LEU A 195 16.67 0.54 -7.37
CA LEU A 195 17.09 0.50 -8.77
C LEU A 195 15.91 0.89 -9.66
N VAL A 196 16.15 1.76 -10.62
CA VAL A 196 15.24 2.09 -11.71
C VAL A 196 15.84 1.54 -12.98
N ALA A 197 15.11 0.70 -13.71
CA ALA A 197 15.55 0.18 -14.99
C ALA A 197 14.49 0.46 -16.05
N ARG A 198 14.89 1.09 -17.16
CA ARG A 198 14.02 1.44 -18.29
C ARG A 198 12.69 2.09 -17.86
N GLY A 199 12.79 3.08 -16.97
CA GLY A 199 11.63 3.85 -16.51
C GLY A 199 10.79 3.18 -15.40
N MET A 200 11.18 2.01 -14.90
CA MET A 200 10.45 1.28 -13.85
C MET A 200 11.29 1.11 -12.59
N ILE A 201 10.69 1.33 -11.43
CA ILE A 201 11.32 1.07 -10.13
C ILE A 201 11.27 -0.44 -9.85
N LEU A 202 12.41 -1.05 -9.60
CA LEU A 202 12.53 -2.47 -9.27
C LEU A 202 12.50 -2.63 -7.75
N LEU A 203 11.36 -3.08 -7.22
CA LEU A 203 11.15 -3.21 -5.78
C LEU A 203 11.72 -4.54 -5.26
N HIS A 204 12.43 -4.44 -4.15
CA HIS A 204 12.99 -5.55 -3.38
C HIS A 204 12.84 -5.23 -1.89
N PRO A 205 12.71 -6.22 -0.99
CA PRO A 205 12.63 -5.98 0.46
C PRO A 205 13.77 -5.13 1.04
N ALA A 206 14.95 -5.20 0.43
CA ALA A 206 16.11 -4.39 0.84
C ALA A 206 16.00 -2.91 0.49
N CYS A 207 15.18 -2.52 -0.50
CA CYS A 207 15.05 -1.14 -0.96
C CYS A 207 13.70 -0.50 -0.64
N ALA A 208 12.68 -1.28 -0.28
CA ALA A 208 11.33 -0.79 -0.05
C ALA A 208 10.83 -1.20 1.34
N THR A 209 10.44 -0.22 2.15
CA THR A 209 9.83 -0.43 3.47
C THR A 209 8.37 0.02 3.44
N LEU A 210 7.44 -0.90 3.64
CA LEU A 210 6.02 -0.60 3.76
C LEU A 210 5.73 0.03 5.13
N LEU A 211 5.18 1.25 5.14
CA LEU A 211 4.74 1.93 6.36
C LEU A 211 3.24 1.70 6.65
N GLY A 212 2.49 1.21 5.67
CA GLY A 212 1.04 1.04 5.74
C GLY A 212 0.30 2.37 5.57
N GLY A 213 -0.85 2.50 6.22
CA GLY A 213 -1.76 3.62 6.00
C GLY A 213 -2.79 3.34 4.92
N LYS A 214 -3.75 4.25 4.78
CA LYS A 214 -4.91 4.12 3.90
C LYS A 214 -5.52 5.51 3.71
N ILE A 215 -5.93 5.82 2.49
CA ILE A 215 -6.76 7.00 2.22
C ILE A 215 -8.14 6.48 1.81
N GLU A 216 -9.12 6.59 2.70
CA GLU A 216 -10.47 6.02 2.49
C GLU A 216 -11.11 6.48 1.17
N ALA A 217 -10.94 7.76 0.82
CA ALA A 217 -11.47 8.34 -0.40
C ALA A 217 -10.84 7.76 -1.69
N LEU A 218 -9.68 7.09 -1.59
CA LEU A 218 -9.03 6.41 -2.71
C LEU A 218 -9.27 4.89 -2.66
N ASP A 219 -9.14 4.28 -1.49
CA ASP A 219 -9.21 2.82 -1.32
C ASP A 219 -10.59 2.24 -1.62
N ARG A 220 -11.65 2.89 -1.12
CA ARG A 220 -13.02 2.40 -1.31
C ARG A 220 -13.43 2.37 -2.79
N PRO A 221 -13.38 3.48 -3.55
CA PRO A 221 -13.75 3.44 -4.96
C PRO A 221 -12.80 2.57 -5.78
N TRP A 222 -11.53 2.44 -5.38
CA TRP A 222 -10.62 1.52 -6.03
C TRP A 222 -11.10 0.07 -5.87
N LYS A 223 -11.43 -0.37 -4.65
CA LYS A 223 -11.92 -1.74 -4.40
C LYS A 223 -13.23 -2.02 -5.11
N GLU A 224 -14.20 -1.12 -4.98
CA GLU A 224 -15.52 -1.25 -5.62
C GLU A 224 -15.42 -1.28 -7.16
N GLY A 225 -14.55 -0.47 -7.75
CA GLY A 225 -14.36 -0.41 -9.20
C GLY A 225 -13.43 -1.48 -9.77
N ARG A 226 -12.79 -2.32 -8.95
CA ARG A 226 -11.72 -3.22 -9.39
C ARG A 226 -12.20 -4.21 -10.45
N LYS A 227 -13.33 -4.89 -10.22
CA LYS A 227 -13.89 -5.89 -11.13
C LYS A 227 -14.18 -5.28 -12.51
N ALA A 228 -14.81 -4.11 -12.54
CA ALA A 228 -15.13 -3.39 -13.77
C ALA A 228 -13.87 -3.06 -14.58
N ARG A 229 -12.81 -2.55 -13.93
CA ARG A 229 -11.52 -2.26 -14.58
C ARG A 229 -10.87 -3.51 -15.18
N ILE A 230 -10.98 -4.66 -14.52
CA ILE A 230 -10.45 -5.93 -15.05
C ILE A 230 -11.23 -6.37 -16.28
N LEU A 231 -12.57 -6.31 -16.25
CA LEU A 231 -13.44 -6.66 -17.38
C LEU A 231 -13.21 -5.76 -18.60
N GLU A 232 -12.99 -4.47 -18.37
CA GLU A 232 -12.63 -3.51 -19.43
C GLU A 232 -11.30 -3.88 -20.09
N ARG A 233 -10.27 -4.23 -19.29
CA ARG A 233 -8.98 -4.70 -19.81
C ARG A 233 -9.09 -5.99 -20.61
N ILE A 234 -9.89 -6.95 -20.15
CA ILE A 234 -10.15 -8.19 -20.90
C ILE A 234 -10.75 -7.86 -22.27
N SER A 235 -11.72 -6.95 -22.31
CA SER A 235 -12.38 -6.52 -23.54
C SER A 235 -11.39 -5.82 -24.50
N ALA A 236 -10.54 -4.95 -23.97
CA ALA A 236 -9.52 -4.24 -24.75
C ALA A 236 -8.50 -5.21 -25.39
N VAL A 237 -7.99 -6.18 -24.61
CA VAL A 237 -7.03 -7.18 -25.12
C VAL A 237 -7.67 -8.08 -26.19
N GLY A 238 -8.96 -8.42 -26.05
CA GLY A 238 -9.69 -9.19 -27.06
C GLY A 238 -9.88 -8.42 -28.37
N ALA A 239 -10.05 -7.10 -28.30
CA ALA A 239 -10.19 -6.23 -29.46
C ALA A 239 -8.86 -6.02 -30.22
N GLU A 240 -7.72 -5.98 -29.54
CA GLU A 240 -6.40 -5.86 -30.19
C GLU A 240 -5.92 -7.17 -30.86
N ALA A 241 -6.49 -8.31 -30.46
CA ALA A 241 -6.15 -9.63 -30.98
C ALA A 241 -7.00 -10.07 -32.20
N SER A 242 -7.98 -9.25 -32.62
CA SER A 242 -8.90 -9.51 -33.75
C SER A 242 -8.58 -8.61 -34.93
#